data_AF-A0A3E0KQR1-F1
#
_entry.id   AF-A0A3E0KQR1-F1
#
_cell.length_a   1.000
_cell.length_b   1.000
_cell.length_c   1.000
_cell.angle_alpha   90.00
_cell.angle_beta   90.00
_cell.angle_gamma   90.00
#
_symmetry.space_group_name_H-M   'P 1'
#
loop_
_entity.id
_entity.type
_entity.pdbx_description
1 polymer ?
#
loop_
_entity_poly.entity_id
_entity_poly.type
_entity_poly.pdbx_seq_one_letter_code
_entity_poly.pdbx_strand_id
1 'polypeptide(L)'
;LAVEATRQNLSSLEEQRRQEDRRARQQLEQARADARKLEGKVVTVTARAGEGGRLYGSVTAADVAAALEPLLGYRPDKRRIELAEPIRHVGRYQVTIRLHPEVSARVAVDVTAGS
;
A
#
# COMPACT_ATOMS: atom_id res chain seq x y z
N LEU A 1 -4.59 8.80 -43.56
CA LEU A 1 -3.73 8.15 -42.56
C LEU A 1 -4.43 6.86 -42.13
N ALA A 2 -4.10 5.73 -42.75
CA ALA A 2 -4.66 4.41 -42.47
C ALA A 2 -3.51 3.50 -42.05
N VAL A 3 -3.54 2.99 -40.82
CA VAL A 3 -2.53 2.05 -40.35
C VAL A 3 -2.94 0.68 -40.89
N GLU A 4 -2.35 0.29 -42.02
CA GLU A 4 -2.55 -1.04 -42.60
C GLU A 4 -2.16 -2.10 -41.56
N ALA A 5 -3.16 -2.87 -41.13
CA ALA A 5 -3.01 -3.96 -40.20
C ALA A 5 -2.32 -5.15 -40.90
N THR A 6 -1.00 -5.06 -41.05
CA THR A 6 -0.17 -6.16 -41.52
C THR A 6 -0.30 -7.32 -40.53
N ARG A 7 -0.48 -8.55 -41.00
CA ARG A 7 -0.49 -9.77 -40.14
C ARG A 7 0.74 -9.86 -39.22
N GLN A 8 1.84 -9.22 -39.61
CA GLN A 8 3.08 -9.09 -38.84
C GLN A 8 2.93 -8.20 -37.59
N ASN A 9 2.02 -7.22 -37.61
CA ASN A 9 1.66 -6.40 -36.44
C ASN A 9 0.77 -7.17 -35.46
N LEU A 10 -0.10 -8.07 -35.94
CA LEU A 10 -0.96 -8.89 -35.08
C LEU A 10 -0.15 -9.85 -34.21
N SER A 11 0.82 -10.57 -34.77
CA SER A 11 1.68 -11.47 -33.97
C SER A 11 2.54 -10.70 -32.95
N SER A 12 3.05 -9.52 -33.32
CA SER A 12 3.76 -8.64 -32.39
C SER A 12 2.86 -8.12 -31.26
N LEU A 13 1.61 -7.78 -31.56
CA LEU A 13 0.60 -7.38 -30.57
C LEU A 13 0.19 -8.53 -29.65
N GLU A 14 0.03 -9.74 -30.18
CA GLU A 14 -0.27 -10.93 -29.37
C GLU A 14 0.89 -11.30 -28.45
N GLU A 15 2.13 -11.20 -28.93
CA GLU A 15 3.32 -11.50 -28.13
C GLU A 15 3.55 -10.44 -27.05
N GLN A 16 3.36 -9.15 -27.38
CA GLN A 16 3.35 -8.06 -26.39
C GLN A 16 2.26 -8.27 -25.33
N ARG A 17 1.03 -8.57 -25.74
CA ARG A 17 -0.07 -8.88 -24.81
C ARG A 17 0.27 -10.06 -23.91
N ARG A 18 0.82 -11.16 -24.45
CA ARG A 18 1.21 -12.32 -23.64
C ARG A 18 2.31 -11.98 -22.63
N GLN A 19 3.26 -11.12 -22.98
CA GLN A 19 4.29 -10.67 -22.06
C GLN A 19 3.73 -9.74 -20.98
N GLU A 20 2.87 -8.79 -21.35
CA GLU A 20 2.19 -7.91 -20.41
C GLU A 20 1.31 -8.70 -19.45
N ASP A 21 0.55 -9.67 -19.94
CA ASP A 21 -0.33 -10.52 -19.13
C ASP A 21 0.48 -11.36 -18.12
N ARG A 22 1.62 -11.93 -18.55
CA ARG A 22 2.54 -12.62 -17.63
C ARG A 22 3.10 -11.69 -16.55
N ARG A 23 3.53 -10.48 -16.93
CA ARG A 23 4.04 -9.47 -15.98
C ARG A 23 2.96 -8.99 -15.03
N ALA A 24 1.74 -8.78 -15.53
CA ALA A 24 0.59 -8.37 -14.73
C ALA A 24 0.23 -9.45 -13.72
N ARG A 25 0.17 -10.73 -14.12
CA ARG A 25 -0.07 -11.85 -13.20
C ARG A 25 0.98 -11.92 -12.11
N GLN A 26 2.27 -11.80 -12.45
CA GLN A 26 3.35 -11.82 -11.46
C GLN A 26 3.23 -10.65 -10.46
N GLN A 27 2.94 -9.45 -10.94
CA GLN A 27 2.73 -8.28 -10.07
C GLN A 27 1.51 -8.45 -9.16
N LEU A 28 0.43 -9.02 -9.69
CA LEU A 28 -0.80 -9.26 -8.95
C LEU A 28 -0.60 -10.34 -7.89
N GLU A 29 0.14 -11.40 -8.20
CA GLU A 29 0.49 -12.46 -7.26
C GLU A 29 1.40 -11.95 -6.14
N GLN A 30 2.42 -11.15 -6.48
CA GLN A 30 3.28 -10.48 -5.51
C GLN A 30 2.49 -9.52 -4.61
N ALA A 31 1.60 -8.71 -5.19
CA ALA A 31 0.74 -7.80 -4.44
C ALA A 31 -0.20 -8.54 -3.51
N ARG A 32 -0.76 -9.70 -3.92
CA ARG A 32 -1.57 -10.57 -3.05
C ARG A 32 -0.75 -11.15 -1.91
N ALA A 33 0.48 -11.57 -2.17
CA ALA A 33 1.37 -12.09 -1.14
C ALA A 33 1.68 -11.00 -0.09
N ASP A 34 1.99 -9.78 -0.52
CA ASP A 34 2.21 -8.65 0.37
C ASP A 34 0.94 -8.23 1.11
N ALA A 35 -0.22 -8.27 0.44
CA ALA A 35 -1.50 -8.00 1.09
C ALA A 35 -1.77 -9.00 2.21
N ARG A 36 -1.53 -10.29 2.00
CA ARG A 36 -1.65 -11.32 3.04
C ARG A 36 -0.67 -11.13 4.19
N LYS A 37 0.54 -10.62 3.94
CA LYS A 37 1.48 -10.29 5.01
C LYS A 37 0.96 -9.16 5.89
N LEU A 38 0.20 -8.24 5.32
CA LEU A 38 -0.38 -7.08 6.01
C LEU A 38 -1.72 -7.39 6.66
N GLU A 39 -2.53 -8.25 6.03
CA GLU A 39 -3.86 -8.61 6.48
C GLU A 39 -3.80 -9.31 7.84
N GLY A 40 -4.46 -8.71 8.84
CA GLY A 40 -4.43 -9.19 10.23
C GLY A 40 -3.20 -8.77 11.04
N LYS A 41 -2.25 -8.04 10.44
CA LYS A 41 -1.16 -7.43 11.22
C LYS A 41 -1.58 -6.13 11.88
N VAL A 42 -0.96 -5.89 13.03
CA VAL A 42 -1.11 -4.69 13.82
C VAL A 42 0.22 -3.96 13.81
N VAL A 43 0.24 -2.76 13.24
CA VAL A 43 1.40 -1.88 13.20
C VAL A 43 1.32 -0.98 14.42
N THR A 44 2.28 -1.08 15.33
CA THR A 44 2.35 -0.14 16.46
C THR A 44 3.19 1.06 16.04
N VAL A 45 2.61 2.25 16.15
CA VAL A 45 3.29 3.53 15.88
C VAL A 45 3.43 4.28 17.19
N THR A 46 4.66 4.36 17.67
CA THR A 46 4.99 5.12 18.87
C THR A 46 5.13 6.59 18.51
N ALA A 47 4.24 7.44 19.04
CA ALA A 47 4.26 8.87 18.81
C ALA A 47 4.20 9.63 20.14
N ARG A 48 4.78 10.84 20.19
CA ARG A 48 4.71 11.69 21.39
C ARG A 48 3.27 12.15 21.62
N ALA A 49 2.68 11.72 22.72
CA ALA A 49 1.36 12.13 23.17
C ALA A 49 1.45 13.02 24.40
N GLY A 50 0.60 14.03 24.47
CA GLY A 50 0.39 14.86 25.65
C GLY A 50 -0.76 14.36 26.51
N GLU A 51 -1.05 15.14 27.54
CA GLU A 51 -2.15 14.86 28.47
C GLU A 51 -3.50 14.75 27.73
N GLY A 52 -4.29 13.73 28.07
CA GLY A 52 -5.58 13.46 27.42
C GLY A 52 -5.51 12.70 26.09
N GLY A 53 -4.37 12.10 25.75
CA GLY A 53 -4.26 11.22 24.58
C GLY A 53 -4.18 11.95 23.23
N ARG A 54 -3.95 13.26 23.26
CA ARG A 54 -3.70 14.07 22.07
C ARG A 54 -2.22 13.97 21.68
N LEU A 55 -1.92 13.69 20.43
CA LEU A 55 -0.56 13.68 19.91
C LEU A 55 -0.03 15.12 19.77
N TYR A 56 1.24 15.32 20.14
CA TYR A 56 1.93 16.59 19.91
C TYR A 56 2.15 16.86 18.41
N GLY A 57 2.18 15.79 17.61
CA GLY A 57 2.22 15.85 16.15
C GLY A 57 0.98 15.21 15.52
N SER A 58 1.15 14.76 14.28
CA SER A 58 0.13 13.99 13.57
C SER A 58 0.79 12.81 12.86
N VAL A 59 0.25 11.61 13.04
CA VAL A 59 0.66 10.45 12.24
C VAL A 59 0.01 10.58 10.87
N THR A 60 0.84 10.74 9.87
CA THR A 60 0.42 10.86 8.47
C THR A 60 0.64 9.54 7.73
N ALA A 61 0.20 9.47 6.48
CA ALA A 61 0.52 8.34 5.62
C ALA A 61 2.04 8.06 5.51
N ALA A 62 2.90 9.08 5.67
CA ALA A 62 4.36 8.88 5.64
C ALA A 62 4.88 8.12 6.87
N ASP A 63 4.30 8.37 8.04
CA ASP A 63 4.61 7.66 9.28
C ASP A 63 4.11 6.22 9.22
N VAL A 64 2.88 6.03 8.73
CA VAL A 64 2.33 4.68 8.48
C VAL A 64 3.20 3.92 7.48
N ALA A 65 3.66 4.56 6.40
CA ALA A 65 4.58 3.95 5.45
C ALA A 65 5.90 3.51 6.09
N ALA A 66 6.48 4.34 6.97
CA ALA A 66 7.69 3.98 7.71
C ALA A 66 7.46 2.81 8.66
N ALA A 67 6.30 2.77 9.32
CA ALA A 67 5.96 1.69 10.25
C ALA A 67 5.60 0.37 9.53
N LEU A 68 5.21 0.43 8.26
CA LEU A 68 4.97 -0.73 7.39
C LEU A 68 6.25 -1.27 6.74
N GLU A 69 7.26 -0.44 6.56
CA GLU A 69 8.55 -0.79 5.98
C GLU A 69 9.18 -2.06 6.59
N PRO A 70 9.27 -2.23 7.93
CA PRO A 70 9.79 -3.46 8.54
C PRO A 70 8.89 -4.69 8.33
N LEU A 71 7.60 -4.52 8.01
CA LEU A 71 6.67 -5.63 7.76
C LEU A 71 6.72 -6.13 6.31
N LEU A 72 6.87 -5.20 5.37
CA LEU A 72 6.89 -5.47 3.93
C LEU A 72 8.29 -5.72 3.39
N GLY A 73 9.32 -5.18 4.06
CA GLY A 73 10.69 -5.14 3.56
C GLY A 73 10.93 -4.03 2.53
N TYR A 74 9.92 -3.21 2.26
CA TYR A 74 10.02 -2.02 1.42
C TYR A 74 9.06 -0.95 1.92
N ARG A 75 9.37 0.32 1.61
CA ARG A 75 8.53 1.45 2.00
C ARG A 75 7.40 1.66 0.98
N PRO A 76 6.13 1.42 1.34
CA PRO A 76 5.02 1.68 0.43
C PRO A 76 4.88 3.18 0.17
N ASP A 77 4.46 3.56 -1.03
CA ASP A 77 4.24 4.95 -1.38
C ASP A 77 3.06 5.51 -0.57
N LYS A 78 3.22 6.70 0.03
CA LYS A 78 2.17 7.40 0.79
C LYS A 78 0.90 7.63 -0.05
N ARG A 79 1.00 7.71 -1.38
CA ARG A 79 -0.15 7.84 -2.30
C ARG A 79 -1.02 6.59 -2.37
N ARG A 80 -0.46 5.43 -2.00
CA ARG A 80 -1.16 4.15 -1.97
C ARG A 80 -1.86 3.90 -0.63
N ILE A 81 -1.58 4.71 0.38
CA ILE A 81 -2.14 4.57 1.72
C ILE A 81 -3.39 5.44 1.82
N GLU A 82 -4.55 4.80 1.91
CA GLU A 82 -5.81 5.46 2.17
C GLU A 82 -5.92 5.74 3.66
N LEU A 83 -5.49 6.95 4.03
CA LEU A 83 -5.69 7.52 5.35
C LEU A 83 -6.67 8.70 5.21
N ALA A 84 -7.89 8.53 5.72
CA ALA A 84 -8.94 9.54 5.61
C ALA A 84 -8.56 10.85 6.30
N GLU A 85 -8.01 10.74 7.52
CA GLU A 85 -7.56 11.88 8.30
C GLU A 85 -6.24 11.57 9.00
N PRO A 86 -5.33 12.54 9.12
CA PRO A 86 -4.11 12.37 9.89
C PRO A 86 -4.46 12.14 11.36
N ILE A 87 -3.85 11.11 11.95
CA ILE A 87 -4.16 10.69 13.32
C ILE A 87 -3.50 11.67 14.29
N ARG A 88 -4.31 12.29 15.15
CA ARG A 88 -3.87 13.25 16.17
C ARG A 88 -4.12 12.76 17.59
N HIS A 89 -4.59 11.53 17.75
CA HIS A 89 -4.89 10.94 19.04
C HIS A 89 -4.30 9.53 19.10
N VAL A 90 -3.95 9.11 20.31
CA VAL A 90 -3.58 7.71 20.57
C VAL A 90 -4.82 6.84 20.42
N GLY A 91 -4.64 5.64 19.88
CA GLY A 91 -5.74 4.73 19.61
C GLY A 91 -5.50 3.86 18.39
N ARG A 92 -6.49 3.04 18.07
CA ARG A 92 -6.41 2.06 16.99
C ARG A 92 -7.18 2.55 15.77
N TYR A 93 -6.49 2.61 14.65
CA TYR A 93 -7.01 3.10 13.38
C TYR A 93 -6.86 2.03 12.31
N GLN A 94 -7.89 1.83 11.50
CA GLN A 94 -7.77 0.93 10.34
C GLN A 94 -7.36 1.74 9.12
N VAL A 95 -6.25 1.34 8.50
CA VAL A 95 -5.70 1.99 7.31
C VAL A 95 -5.70 0.98 6.16
N THR A 96 -6.16 1.42 4.99
CA THR A 96 -6.17 0.58 3.79
C THR A 96 -5.00 0.96 2.90
N ILE A 97 -4.23 -0.03 2.43
CA ILE A 97 -3.05 0.16 1.60
C ILE A 97 -3.30 -0.52 0.26
N ARG A 98 -3.31 0.27 -0.82
CA ARG A 98 -3.48 -0.20 -2.20
C ARG A 98 -2.15 -0.65 -2.76
N LEU A 99 -1.86 -1.94 -2.69
CA LEU A 99 -0.63 -2.51 -3.26
C LEU A 99 -0.71 -2.61 -4.78
N HIS A 100 -1.89 -2.92 -5.31
CA HIS A 100 -2.20 -2.99 -6.73
C HIS A 100 -3.61 -2.41 -6.97
N PRO A 101 -3.95 -1.90 -8.17
CA PRO A 101 -5.32 -1.48 -8.49
C PRO A 101 -6.40 -2.54 -8.18
N GLU A 102 -6.03 -3.82 -8.23
CA GLU A 102 -6.91 -4.95 -7.92
C GLU A 102 -6.68 -5.55 -6.53
N VAL A 103 -5.69 -5.07 -5.77
CA VAL A 103 -5.29 -5.66 -4.49
C VAL A 103 -5.07 -4.57 -3.44
N SER A 104 -5.94 -4.57 -2.43
CA SER A 104 -5.86 -3.69 -1.27
C SER A 104 -5.73 -4.52 0.01
N ALA A 105 -4.92 -4.04 0.94
CA ALA A 105 -4.70 -4.67 2.24
C ALA A 105 -5.18 -3.75 3.36
N ARG A 106 -5.84 -4.31 4.38
CA ARG A 106 -6.25 -3.55 5.57
C ARG A 106 -5.30 -3.86 6.72
N VAL A 107 -4.77 -2.80 7.33
CA VAL A 107 -3.84 -2.89 8.45
C VAL A 107 -4.38 -2.10 9.63
N ALA A 108 -4.32 -2.69 10.82
CA ALA A 108 -4.62 -1.97 12.04
C ALA A 108 -3.36 -1.22 12.50
N VAL A 109 -3.43 0.10 12.55
CA VAL A 109 -2.40 0.96 13.10
C VAL A 109 -2.77 1.30 14.54
N ASP A 110 -1.98 0.84 15.49
CA ASP A 110 -2.13 1.13 16.91
C ASP A 110 -1.16 2.25 17.30
N VAL A 111 -1.68 3.43 17.60
CA VAL A 111 -0.86 4.59 17.96
C VAL A 111 -0.74 4.67 19.47
N THR A 112 0.48 4.51 19.97
CA THR A 112 0.80 4.53 21.39
C THR A 112 1.62 5.76 21.77
N ALA A 113 1.43 6.22 23.00
CA ALA A 113 2.23 7.29 23.57
C ALA A 113 3.66 6.79 23.83
N GLY A 114 4.62 7.31 23.08
CA GLY A 114 6.04 7.18 23.43
C GLY A 114 6.34 8.08 24.61
N SER A 115 6.67 7.45 25.73
CA SER A 115 7.18 8.08 26.96
C SER A 115 8.34 9.04 26.70
#